data_AF-A0A958VMV0-F1
#
_entry.id   AF-A0A958VMV0-F1
#
_cell.length_a   1.000
_cell.length_b   1.000
_cell.length_c   1.000
_cell.angle_alpha   90.00
_cell.angle_beta   90.00
_cell.angle_gamma   90.00
#
_symmetry.space_group_name_H-M   'P 1'
#
loop_
_entity.id
_entity.type
_entity.pdbx_description
1 polymer ?
#
loop_
_entity_poly.entity_id
_entity_poly.type
_entity_poly.pdbx_seq_one_letter_code
_entity_poly.pdbx_strand_id
1 'polypeptide(L)'
;MKLTVFFLFILIFRIPLQGQQQVWTLEQCIEAARKNNLQVKQSKLAEELASENLLNAKGGFLPSVNMFAQTNLNFGQTIDPFTNTFATDEVRSDAYGVSGSWNLFNGLQNYNRYKSSQYEALAARYDADKA
;
A
#
# COMPACT_ATOMS: atom_id res chain seq x y z
N MET A 1 -21.18 -18.84 59.81
CA MET A 1 -22.59 -18.73 59.38
C MET A 1 -22.83 -17.76 58.22
N LYS A 2 -22.15 -16.60 58.11
CA LYS A 2 -22.35 -15.68 56.97
C LYS A 2 -21.82 -16.23 55.63
N LEU A 3 -20.69 -16.96 55.67
CA LEU A 3 -20.05 -17.55 54.48
C LEU A 3 -20.85 -18.74 53.89
N THR A 4 -21.50 -19.53 54.74
CA THR A 4 -22.30 -20.69 54.32
C THR A 4 -23.60 -20.28 53.64
N VAL A 5 -24.21 -19.15 54.06
CA VAL A 5 -25.39 -18.57 53.41
C VAL A 5 -25.03 -17.99 52.03
N PHE A 6 -23.84 -17.39 51.89
CA PHE A 6 -23.35 -16.89 50.61
C PHE A 6 -23.14 -18.02 49.59
N PHE A 7 -22.57 -19.16 50.02
CA PHE A 7 -22.43 -20.35 49.16
C PHE A 7 -23.78 -20.97 48.77
N LEU A 8 -24.77 -20.94 49.67
CA LEU A 8 -26.12 -21.44 49.37
C LEU A 8 -26.84 -20.54 48.34
N PHE A 9 -26.60 -19.23 48.37
CA PHE A 9 -27.20 -18.26 47.45
C PHE A 9 -26.68 -18.41 46.01
N ILE A 10 -25.38 -18.69 45.85
CA ILE A 10 -24.76 -18.98 44.54
C ILE A 10 -25.30 -20.29 43.94
N LEU A 11 -25.67 -21.27 44.79
CA LEU A 11 -26.20 -22.55 44.32
C LEU A 11 -27.63 -22.43 43.74
N ILE A 12 -28.40 -21.44 44.21
CA ILE A 12 -29.79 -21.19 43.78
C ILE A 12 -29.83 -20.35 42.49
N PHE A 13 -28.83 -19.50 42.26
CA PHE A 13 -28.73 -18.67 41.06
C PHE A 13 -28.04 -19.43 39.90
N ARG A 14 -28.73 -20.41 39.33
CA ARG A 14 -28.30 -21.06 38.08
C ARG A 14 -28.51 -20.11 36.91
N ILE A 15 -27.48 -19.38 36.51
CA ILE A 15 -27.47 -18.66 35.22
C ILE A 15 -27.51 -19.73 34.12
N PRO A 16 -28.52 -19.77 33.23
CA PRO A 16 -28.46 -20.66 32.09
C PRO A 16 -27.32 -20.21 31.18
N LEU A 17 -26.26 -21.00 31.14
CA LEU A 17 -25.17 -20.84 30.19
C LEU A 17 -25.71 -21.23 28.81
N GLN A 18 -26.38 -20.31 28.11
CA GLN A 18 -26.79 -20.52 26.73
C GLN A 18 -25.57 -20.41 25.81
N GLY A 19 -24.71 -21.43 25.86
CA GLY A 19 -23.74 -21.72 24.81
C GLY A 19 -24.44 -22.44 23.67
N GLN A 20 -25.44 -21.82 23.05
CA GLN A 20 -26.07 -22.41 21.88
C GLN A 20 -25.14 -22.18 20.69
N GLN A 21 -24.40 -23.23 20.34
CA GLN A 21 -23.69 -23.31 19.07
C GLN A 21 -24.76 -23.16 17.99
N GLN A 22 -24.85 -21.98 17.37
CA GLN A 22 -25.77 -21.74 16.26
C GLN A 22 -25.50 -22.83 15.23
N VAL A 23 -26.50 -23.64 14.87
CA VAL A 23 -26.34 -24.67 13.84
C VAL A 23 -26.51 -23.96 12.51
N TRP A 24 -25.40 -23.74 11.82
CA TRP A 24 -25.40 -23.04 10.54
C TRP A 24 -25.99 -23.95 9.47
N THR A 25 -26.88 -23.40 8.63
CA THR A 25 -27.29 -24.12 7.41
C THR A 25 -26.11 -24.22 6.45
N LEU A 26 -26.14 -25.19 5.53
CA LEU A 26 -25.11 -25.33 4.49
C LEU A 26 -24.89 -24.02 3.73
N GLU A 27 -25.98 -23.30 3.44
CA GLU A 27 -25.95 -22.04 2.73
C GLU A 27 -25.27 -20.93 3.54
N GLN A 28 -25.55 -20.85 4.86
CA GLN A 28 -24.84 -19.93 5.76
C GLN A 28 -23.35 -20.25 5.86
N CYS A 29 -22.98 -21.53 5.90
CA CYS A 29 -21.57 -21.96 5.89
C CYS A 29 -20.86 -21.54 4.60
N ILE A 30 -21.50 -21.76 3.44
CA ILE A 30 -20.95 -21.39 2.13
C ILE A 30 -20.80 -19.87 2.02
N GLU A 31 -21.80 -19.09 2.45
CA GLU A 31 -21.75 -17.63 2.36
C GLU A 31 -20.68 -17.03 3.28
N ALA A 32 -20.57 -17.50 4.52
CA ALA A 32 -19.51 -17.04 5.43
C ALA A 32 -18.12 -17.49 4.98
N ALA A 33 -18.00 -18.71 4.43
CA ALA A 33 -16.74 -19.16 3.83
C ALA A 33 -16.35 -18.26 2.67
N ARG A 34 -17.26 -17.97 1.72
CA ARG A 34 -17.02 -17.07 0.59
C ARG A 34 -16.66 -15.64 1.02
N LYS A 35 -17.41 -15.07 1.96
CA LYS A 35 -17.18 -13.70 2.46
C LYS A 35 -15.83 -13.54 3.17
N ASN A 36 -15.38 -14.59 3.85
CA ASN A 36 -14.12 -14.59 4.59
C ASN A 36 -12.98 -15.32 3.87
N ASN A 37 -13.22 -15.79 2.64
CA ASN A 37 -12.21 -16.52 1.89
C ASN A 37 -11.05 -15.59 1.55
N LEU A 38 -9.88 -15.90 2.09
CA LEU A 38 -8.66 -15.12 1.85
C LEU A 38 -8.22 -15.19 0.38
N GLN A 39 -8.45 -16.32 -0.30
CA GLN A 39 -8.11 -16.50 -1.71
C GLN A 39 -8.93 -15.54 -2.59
N VAL A 40 -10.24 -15.43 -2.37
CA VAL A 40 -11.12 -14.51 -3.12
C VAL A 40 -10.71 -13.06 -2.88
N LYS A 41 -10.39 -12.70 -1.64
CA LYS A 41 -9.90 -11.35 -1.31
C LYS A 41 -8.55 -11.06 -1.98
N GLN A 42 -7.63 -12.02 -2.01
CA GLN A 42 -6.36 -11.89 -2.70
C GLN A 42 -6.54 -11.73 -4.21
N SER A 43 -7.44 -12.49 -4.84
CA SER A 43 -7.72 -12.35 -6.27
C SER A 43 -8.28 -10.97 -6.62
N LYS A 44 -9.17 -10.42 -5.78
CA LYS A 44 -9.67 -9.04 -5.95
C LYS A 44 -8.58 -7.98 -5.79
N LEU A 45 -7.71 -8.14 -4.80
CA LEU A 45 -6.56 -7.24 -4.62
C LEU A 45 -5.59 -7.33 -5.81
N ALA A 46 -5.41 -8.52 -6.39
CA ALA A 46 -4.60 -8.70 -7.59
C ALA A 46 -5.21 -8.01 -8.82
N GLU A 47 -6.54 -8.07 -8.99
CA GLU A 47 -7.25 -7.33 -10.03
C GLU A 47 -7.05 -5.81 -9.87
N GLU A 48 -7.24 -5.28 -8.66
CA GLU A 48 -7.06 -3.86 -8.36
C GLU A 48 -5.61 -3.42 -8.64
N LEU A 49 -4.62 -4.21 -8.20
CA LEU A 49 -3.22 -3.95 -8.48
C LEU A 49 -2.91 -3.92 -9.99
N ALA A 50 -3.51 -4.83 -10.76
CA ALA A 50 -3.33 -4.86 -12.21
C ALA A 50 -3.95 -3.63 -12.89
N SER A 51 -5.10 -3.14 -12.40
CA SER A 51 -5.70 -1.88 -12.85
C SER A 51 -4.80 -0.67 -12.55
N GLU A 52 -4.22 -0.60 -11.36
CA GLU A 52 -3.27 0.46 -10.99
C GLU A 52 -1.99 0.40 -11.83
N ASN A 53 -1.48 -0.79 -12.15
CA ASN A 53 -0.34 -0.96 -13.06
C ASN A 53 -0.66 -0.46 -14.47
N LEU A 54 -1.88 -0.70 -14.97
CA LEU A 54 -2.34 -0.14 -16.23
C LEU A 54 -2.40 1.39 -16.19
N LEU A 55 -2.89 1.96 -15.09
CA LEU A 55 -2.88 3.41 -14.88
C LEU A 55 -1.46 3.97 -14.86
N ASN A 56 -0.53 3.31 -14.16
CA ASN A 56 0.88 3.67 -14.13
C ASN A 56 1.52 3.62 -15.53
N ALA A 57 1.19 2.59 -16.33
CA ALA A 57 1.66 2.49 -17.70
C ALA A 57 1.12 3.63 -18.60
N LYS A 58 -0.13 4.07 -18.38
CA LYS A 58 -0.66 5.30 -19.02
C LYS A 58 0.09 6.56 -18.55
N GLY A 59 0.46 6.61 -17.27
CA GLY A 59 1.26 7.70 -16.70
C GLY A 59 2.62 7.85 -17.37
N GLY A 60 3.19 6.78 -17.92
CA GLY A 60 4.46 6.81 -18.65
C GLY A 60 4.47 7.70 -19.91
N PHE A 61 3.30 8.10 -20.43
CA PHE A 61 3.19 9.05 -21.56
C PHE A 61 3.14 10.52 -21.12
N LEU A 62 2.96 10.77 -19.83
CA LEU A 62 2.89 12.11 -19.27
C LEU A 62 4.29 12.65 -18.97
N PRO A 63 4.47 13.97 -18.95
CA PRO A 63 5.69 14.57 -18.42
C PRO A 63 5.83 14.27 -16.92
N SER A 64 7.07 14.11 -16.46
CA SER A 64 7.39 14.15 -15.03
C SER A 64 7.83 15.55 -14.64
N VAL A 65 7.44 15.99 -13.45
CA VAL A 65 7.91 17.23 -12.83
C VAL A 65 8.44 16.87 -11.46
N ASN A 66 9.69 17.23 -11.21
CA ASN A 66 10.39 16.95 -9.97
C ASN A 66 10.89 18.26 -9.38
N MET A 67 10.73 18.42 -8.07
CA MET A 67 11.31 19.51 -7.32
C MET A 67 12.39 18.94 -6.40
N PHE A 68 13.50 19.65 -6.26
CA PHE A 68 14.56 19.28 -5.33
C PHE A 68 14.99 20.48 -4.48
N ALA A 69 15.46 20.14 -3.29
CA ALA A 69 16.04 21.04 -2.31
C ALA A 69 17.23 20.29 -1.69
N GLN A 70 18.41 20.85 -1.76
CA GLN A 70 19.65 20.25 -1.27
C GLN A 70 20.47 21.30 -0.54
N THR A 71 20.95 20.94 0.64
CA THR A 71 21.93 21.72 1.39
C THR A 71 23.21 20.90 1.48
N ASN A 72 24.32 21.48 1.05
CA ASN A 72 25.66 20.91 1.17
C ASN A 72 26.43 21.70 2.22
N LEU A 73 27.04 20.98 3.16
CA LEU A 73 27.88 21.53 4.22
C LEU A 73 29.27 20.92 4.09
N ASN A 74 30.27 21.78 3.90
CA ASN A 74 31.67 21.40 3.79
C ASN A 74 32.40 21.89 5.04
N PHE A 75 32.99 20.95 5.78
CA PHE A 75 33.78 21.21 6.98
C PHE A 75 35.26 20.95 6.72
N GLY A 76 36.14 21.80 7.25
CA GLY A 76 37.59 21.73 7.04
C GLY A 76 38.07 22.63 5.91
N GLN A 77 39.36 22.50 5.53
CA GLN A 77 39.93 23.34 4.49
C GLN A 77 39.28 23.02 3.13
N THR A 78 38.42 23.92 2.65
CA THR A 78 37.75 23.82 1.35
C THR A 78 37.89 25.15 0.62
N ILE A 79 37.78 25.13 -0.71
CA ILE A 79 37.69 26.37 -1.48
C ILE A 79 36.26 26.87 -1.36
N ASP A 80 36.11 28.10 -0.87
CA ASP A 80 34.82 28.79 -0.88
C ASP A 80 34.47 29.21 -2.31
N PRO A 81 33.37 28.71 -2.90
CA PRO A 81 32.99 29.00 -4.27
C PRO A 81 32.62 30.47 -4.52
N PHE A 82 32.33 31.28 -3.47
CA PHE A 82 31.98 32.69 -3.60
C PHE A 82 33.21 33.61 -3.62
N THR A 83 34.22 33.30 -2.79
CA THR A 83 35.45 34.11 -2.67
C THR A 83 36.63 33.54 -3.44
N ASN A 84 36.54 32.27 -3.87
CA ASN A 84 37.61 31.50 -4.50
C ASN A 84 38.91 31.46 -3.66
N THR A 85 38.77 31.52 -2.34
CA THR A 85 39.87 31.40 -1.38
C THR A 85 39.67 30.17 -0.51
N PHE A 86 40.74 29.71 0.15
CA PHE A 86 40.63 28.65 1.14
C PHE A 86 39.87 29.14 2.37
N ALA A 87 38.71 28.55 2.61
CA ALA A 87 37.99 28.67 3.87
C ALA A 87 38.44 27.53 4.79
N THR A 88 38.74 27.87 6.05
CA THR A 88 38.99 26.92 7.14
C THR A 88 37.78 26.70 8.04
N ASP A 89 36.74 27.51 7.86
CA ASP A 89 35.45 27.43 8.55
C ASP A 89 34.41 26.67 7.69
N GLU A 90 33.20 26.49 8.21
CA GLU A 90 32.09 25.84 7.50
C GLU A 90 31.73 26.59 6.20
N VAL A 91 31.75 25.89 5.07
CA VAL A 91 31.21 26.39 3.80
C VAL A 91 29.88 25.71 3.51
N ARG A 92 28.81 26.51 3.44
CA ARG A 92 27.46 26.03 3.15
C ARG A 92 27.00 26.44 1.76
N SER A 93 26.39 25.52 1.04
CA SER A 93 25.79 25.74 -0.29
C SER A 93 24.40 25.15 -0.36
N ASP A 94 23.40 26.00 -0.58
CA ASP A 94 22.00 25.61 -0.73
C ASP A 94 21.59 25.66 -2.21
N ALA A 95 20.94 24.60 -2.70
CA ALA A 95 20.46 24.48 -4.07
C ALA A 95 18.99 24.03 -4.07
N TYR A 96 18.14 24.79 -4.75
CA TYR A 96 16.72 24.48 -4.92
C TYR A 96 16.38 24.57 -6.41
N GLY A 97 15.52 23.69 -6.90
CA GLY A 97 15.14 23.71 -8.31
C GLY A 97 13.90 22.89 -8.61
N VAL A 98 13.27 23.22 -9.73
CA VAL A 98 12.19 22.44 -10.33
C VAL A 98 12.64 22.03 -11.73
N SER A 99 12.46 20.75 -12.06
CA SER A 99 12.82 20.17 -13.35
C SER A 99 11.62 19.43 -13.93
N GLY A 100 11.39 19.60 -15.22
CA GLY A 100 10.39 18.84 -15.98
C GLY A 100 11.08 18.00 -17.03
N SER A 101 10.62 16.76 -17.24
CA SER A 101 11.11 15.89 -18.31
C SER A 101 9.94 15.21 -19.00
N TRP A 102 9.92 15.26 -20.33
CA TRP A 102 8.91 14.58 -21.13
C TRP A 102 9.54 13.70 -22.18
N ASN A 103 9.23 12.41 -22.10
CA ASN A 103 9.63 11.45 -23.09
C ASN A 103 8.68 11.49 -24.29
N LEU A 104 9.10 12.18 -25.36
CA LEU A 104 8.33 12.29 -26.60
C LEU A 104 8.32 10.98 -27.40
N PHE A 105 9.45 10.25 -27.40
CA PHE A 105 9.58 8.99 -28.12
C PHE A 105 10.71 8.13 -27.54
N ASN A 106 10.38 6.88 -27.20
CA ASN A 106 11.34 5.88 -26.71
C ASN A 106 11.28 4.54 -27.47
N GLY A 107 11.15 4.59 -28.81
CA GLY A 107 11.16 3.36 -29.60
C GLY A 107 9.96 2.44 -29.31
N LEU A 108 8.78 3.03 -29.06
CA LEU A 108 7.52 2.32 -28.72
C LEU A 108 7.54 1.56 -27.39
N GLN A 109 8.58 1.69 -26.56
CA GLN A 109 8.66 0.99 -25.29
C GLN A 109 7.46 1.31 -24.37
N ASN A 110 7.06 2.59 -24.28
CA ASN A 110 5.88 2.97 -23.49
C ASN A 110 4.58 2.40 -24.06
N TYR A 111 4.45 2.37 -25.39
CA TYR A 111 3.30 1.78 -26.07
C TYR A 111 3.17 0.28 -25.78
N ASN A 112 4.27 -0.46 -25.90
CA ASN A 112 4.30 -1.90 -25.64
C ASN A 112 4.03 -2.21 -24.17
N ARG A 113 4.57 -1.41 -23.24
CA ARG A 113 4.27 -1.53 -21.81
C ARG A 113 2.78 -1.33 -21.51
N TYR A 114 2.18 -0.29 -22.10
CA TYR A 114 0.75 -0.04 -21.98
C TYR A 114 -0.11 -1.19 -22.53
N LYS A 115 0.28 -1.77 -23.67
CA LYS A 115 -0.41 -2.95 -24.22
C LYS A 115 -0.27 -4.19 -23.33
N SER A 116 0.92 -4.44 -22.77
CA SER A 116 1.14 -5.55 -21.82
C SER A 116 0.24 -5.41 -20.58
N SER A 117 0.28 -4.24 -19.93
CA SER A 117 -0.50 -4.01 -18.71
C SER A 117 -2.02 -4.05 -18.96
N GLN A 118 -2.50 -3.75 -20.17
CA GLN A 118 -3.91 -3.96 -20.51
C GLN A 118 -4.30 -5.44 -20.52
N TYR A 119 -3.48 -6.30 -21.13
CA TYR A 119 -3.76 -7.73 -21.16
C TYR A 119 -3.62 -8.36 -19.77
N GLU A 120 -2.66 -7.90 -18.96
CA GLU A 120 -2.50 -8.30 -17.56
C GLU A 120 -3.71 -7.92 -16.71
N ALA A 121 -4.21 -6.68 -16.83
CA ALA A 121 -5.42 -6.25 -16.12
C ALA A 121 -6.66 -7.06 -16.54
N LEU A 122 -6.79 -7.35 -17.83
CA LEU A 122 -7.87 -8.20 -18.34
C LEU A 122 -7.78 -9.64 -17.79
N ALA A 123 -6.58 -10.23 -17.76
CA ALA A 123 -6.35 -11.55 -17.22
C ALA A 123 -6.66 -11.61 -15.71
N ALA A 124 -6.16 -10.64 -14.93
CA ALA A 124 -6.39 -10.57 -13.50
C ALA A 124 -7.88 -10.45 -13.15
N ARG A 125 -8.64 -9.70 -13.95
CA ARG A 125 -10.10 -9.63 -13.83
C ARG A 125 -10.77 -10.99 -14.07
N TYR A 126 -10.37 -11.71 -15.12
CA TYR A 126 -10.90 -13.06 -15.36
C TYR A 126 -10.54 -14.06 -14.27
N ASP A 127 -9.36 -13.93 -13.65
CA ASP A 127 -8.95 -14.78 -12.54
C ASP A 127 -9.71 -14.45 -11.24
N ALA A 128 -10.04 -13.17 -11.02
CA ALA A 128 -10.91 -12.74 -9.93
C ALA A 128 -12.36 -13.20 -10.09
N ASP A 129 -12.90 -13.19 -11.32
CA ASP A 129 -14.24 -13.69 -11.61
C ASP A 129 -14.38 -15.22 -11.42
N LYS A 130 -13.28 -15.96 -11.53
CA LYS A 130 -13.23 -17.42 -11.34
C LYS A 130 -12.96 -17.86 -9.89
N ALA A 131 -12.54 -16.93 -9.02
CA ALA A 131 -12.17 -17.21 -7.63
C ALA A 131 -13.38 -17.22 -6.69
#